data_AF-A0A0R3SWL4-F1
#
_entry.id   AF-A0A0R3SWL4-F1
#
_cell.length_a   1.000
_cell.length_b   1.000
_cell.length_c   1.000
_cell.angle_alpha   90.00
_cell.angle_beta   90.00
_cell.angle_gamma   90.00
#
_symmetry.space_group_name_H-M   'P 1'
#
loop_
_entity.id
_entity.type
_entity.pdbx_description
1 polymer ?
#
loop_
_entity_poly.entity_id
_entity_poly.type
_entity_poly.pdbx_seq_one_letter_code
_entity_poly.pdbx_strand_id
1 'polypeptide(L)'
;MENLIKLESNLCEELSIFRDKIDHWDKKSAYEANKVSAQKLSNHIVSSNSDNIPPEVHEFQDFLLNNGGRTGGWTDFNHQTFLKIRRRYLSPNLKKICSVPIYLRDQFLQEVTSALCLNSSEEALSHEEWLVKLNKLEESSKNAINEYKLYHKRVQSVEEAEARVGSKVNSGKSSNRAHQRPQIIAWREAKQRELDQKLEEERKKIEEQQRIEELKRQEHIKELKARIEEYRSRKETLSKVKDGAQKIHERIVNSSKKTLTELDRNRISERNNHLIQLQTKRKLAKYRELEERQERINRANSKFRIQVKRDPDRAMGYTELWKLRIQAQKEEKDKPPQIQPPTMRILSDRPQKAVPEWRRRISTS
;
A
#
# COMPACT_ATOMS: atom_id res chain seq x y z
N MET A 1 38.42 -5.80 -12.12
CA MET A 1 38.39 -4.53 -11.36
C MET A 1 38.06 -3.35 -12.26
N GLU A 2 38.65 -3.21 -13.44
CA GLU A 2 38.37 -2.11 -14.37
C GLU A 2 36.89 -1.97 -14.78
N ASN A 3 36.17 -3.07 -14.98
CA ASN A 3 34.74 -3.02 -15.33
C ASN A 3 33.85 -2.54 -14.17
N LEU A 4 34.27 -2.75 -12.92
CA LEU A 4 33.53 -2.29 -11.74
C LEU A 4 33.69 -0.77 -11.57
N ILE A 5 34.93 -0.28 -11.74
CA ILE A 5 35.25 1.15 -11.67
C ILE A 5 34.48 1.94 -12.74
N LYS A 6 34.38 1.41 -13.97
CA LYS A 6 33.58 2.03 -15.04
C LYS A 6 32.08 2.08 -14.71
N LEU A 7 31.56 1.04 -14.08
CA LEU A 7 30.15 0.97 -13.70
C LEU A 7 29.83 1.96 -12.57
N GLU A 8 30.71 2.07 -11.57
CA GLU A 8 30.60 3.05 -10.50
C GLU A 8 30.68 4.49 -11.04
N SER A 9 31.60 4.77 -11.96
CA SER A 9 31.71 6.08 -12.62
C SER A 9 30.43 6.45 -13.38
N ASN A 10 29.87 5.53 -14.17
CA ASN A 10 28.64 5.77 -14.92
C ASN A 10 27.45 6.03 -13.98
N LEU A 11 27.34 5.27 -12.89
CA LEU A 11 26.31 5.48 -11.87
C LEU A 11 26.43 6.87 -11.21
N CYS A 12 27.66 7.32 -10.92
CA CYS A 12 27.88 8.66 -10.37
C CYS A 12 27.48 9.77 -11.37
N GLU A 13 27.77 9.60 -12.65
CA GLU A 13 27.33 10.54 -13.70
C GLU A 13 25.80 10.59 -13.83
N GLU A 14 25.15 9.43 -13.85
CA GLU A 14 23.68 9.34 -13.86
C GLU A 14 23.07 10.04 -12.63
N LEU A 15 23.62 9.80 -11.43
CA LEU A 15 23.16 10.47 -10.21
C LEU A 15 23.37 11.98 -10.26
N SER A 16 24.46 12.47 -10.86
CA SER A 16 24.67 13.91 -11.07
C SER A 16 23.62 14.51 -12.00
N ILE A 17 23.31 13.83 -13.12
CA ILE A 17 22.26 14.27 -14.04
C ILE A 17 20.89 14.32 -13.36
N PHE A 18 20.58 13.34 -12.51
CA PHE A 18 19.32 13.35 -11.75
C PHE A 18 19.28 14.47 -10.71
N ARG A 19 20.40 14.75 -10.04
CA ARG A 19 20.51 15.87 -9.10
C ARG A 19 20.27 17.21 -9.80
N ASP A 20 20.92 17.41 -10.94
CA ASP A 20 20.73 18.62 -11.75
C ASP A 20 19.26 18.74 -12.20
N LYS A 21 18.62 17.65 -12.62
CA LYS A 21 17.20 17.66 -13.00
C LYS A 21 16.28 18.05 -11.83
N ILE A 22 16.56 17.56 -10.62
CA ILE A 22 15.80 17.90 -9.41
C ILE A 22 15.97 19.40 -9.08
N ASP A 23 17.19 19.92 -9.15
CA ASP A 23 17.47 21.34 -8.87
C ASP A 23 16.81 22.29 -9.90
N HIS A 24 16.55 21.79 -11.12
CA HIS A 24 15.81 22.53 -12.16
C HIS A 24 14.29 22.41 -12.03
N TRP A 25 13.76 21.46 -11.26
CA TRP A 25 12.32 21.34 -11.02
C TRP A 25 11.79 22.44 -10.11
N ASP A 26 12.58 22.92 -9.14
CA ASP A 26 12.18 24.03 -8.26
C ASP A 26 12.05 25.38 -8.98
N LYS A 27 12.74 25.56 -10.11
CA LYS A 27 12.80 26.84 -10.82
C LYS A 27 11.68 27.06 -11.84
N LYS A 28 10.87 26.05 -12.15
CA LYS A 28 9.65 26.17 -12.98
C LYS A 28 8.41 25.93 -12.13
N SER A 29 8.21 26.79 -11.14
CA SER A 29 6.97 26.76 -10.35
C SER A 29 5.76 27.02 -11.26
N ALA A 30 4.72 26.18 -11.11
CA ALA A 30 3.44 26.35 -11.81
C ALA A 30 2.82 27.74 -11.58
N TYR A 31 3.22 28.43 -10.52
CA TYR A 31 2.87 29.82 -10.24
C TYR A 31 3.26 30.79 -11.38
N GLU A 32 4.48 30.69 -11.93
CA GLU A 32 4.92 31.60 -13.00
C GLU A 32 4.26 31.32 -14.34
N ALA A 33 4.05 30.04 -14.66
CA ALA A 33 3.34 29.64 -15.88
C ALA A 33 1.89 30.12 -15.89
N ASN A 34 1.21 30.06 -14.75
CA ASN A 34 -0.17 30.51 -14.60
C ASN A 34 -0.30 32.04 -14.58
N LYS A 35 0.69 32.77 -14.03
CA LYS A 35 0.74 34.23 -14.05
C LYS A 35 0.82 34.80 -15.47
N VAL A 36 1.67 34.20 -16.32
CA VAL A 36 1.81 34.59 -17.74
C VAL A 36 0.53 34.30 -18.54
N SER A 37 -0.16 33.19 -18.24
CA SER A 37 -1.45 32.89 -18.88
C SER A 37 -2.57 33.83 -18.44
N ALA A 38 -2.59 34.25 -17.17
CA ALA A 38 -3.58 35.18 -16.65
C ALA A 38 -3.39 36.61 -17.23
N GLN A 39 -2.14 37.06 -17.36
CA GLN A 39 -1.81 38.35 -17.98
C GLN A 39 -2.19 38.42 -19.47
N LYS A 40 -2.02 37.32 -20.22
CA LYS A 40 -2.44 37.26 -21.63
C LYS A 40 -3.96 37.39 -21.81
N LEU A 41 -4.74 36.82 -20.90
CA LEU A 41 -6.21 36.93 -20.92
C LEU A 41 -6.71 38.33 -20.53
N SER A 42 -6.04 38.97 -19.57
CA SER A 42 -6.34 40.37 -19.18
C SER A 42 -6.05 41.35 -20.31
N ASN A 43 -4.88 41.24 -20.97
CA ASN A 43 -4.51 42.15 -22.07
C ASN A 43 -5.43 42.04 -23.28
N HIS A 44 -6.01 40.86 -23.55
CA HIS A 44 -6.96 40.66 -24.65
C HIS A 44 -8.33 41.31 -24.38
N ILE A 45 -8.73 41.45 -23.11
CA ILE A 45 -10.04 42.04 -22.75
C ILE A 45 -9.91 43.55 -22.60
N VAL A 46 -8.84 44.04 -21.96
CA VAL A 46 -8.56 45.48 -21.78
C VAL A 46 -8.42 46.20 -23.12
N SER A 47 -7.89 45.53 -24.15
CA SER A 47 -7.74 46.13 -25.48
C SER A 47 -9.05 46.25 -26.27
N SER A 48 -10.19 45.78 -25.76
CA SER A 48 -11.40 45.60 -26.59
C SER A 48 -12.66 46.35 -26.17
N ASN A 49 -12.76 47.00 -24.99
CA ASN A 49 -13.80 47.98 -24.63
C ASN A 49 -13.66 48.38 -23.14
N SER A 50 -12.82 49.36 -22.82
CA SER A 50 -12.52 49.75 -21.42
C SER A 50 -13.66 50.46 -20.68
N ASP A 51 -14.69 50.95 -21.38
CA ASP A 51 -15.56 51.98 -20.80
C ASP A 51 -16.94 51.46 -20.32
N ASN A 52 -17.25 50.17 -20.47
CA ASN A 52 -18.57 49.61 -20.12
C ASN A 52 -18.52 48.21 -19.47
N ILE A 53 -17.44 47.87 -18.77
CA ILE A 53 -17.34 46.60 -18.05
C ILE A 53 -17.88 46.79 -16.62
N PRO A 54 -18.85 45.99 -16.14
CA PRO A 54 -19.34 46.09 -14.77
C PRO A 54 -18.22 45.93 -13.73
N PRO A 55 -18.25 46.68 -12.61
CA PRO A 55 -17.19 46.66 -11.59
C PRO A 55 -16.95 45.26 -11.00
N GLU A 56 -17.99 44.43 -10.90
CA GLU A 56 -17.90 43.05 -10.42
C GLU A 56 -17.08 42.15 -11.35
N VAL A 57 -17.10 42.44 -12.66
CA VAL A 57 -16.28 41.73 -13.65
C VAL A 57 -14.81 42.15 -13.53
N HIS A 58 -14.55 43.41 -13.19
CA HIS A 58 -13.19 43.90 -12.93
C HIS A 58 -12.61 43.27 -11.66
N GLU A 59 -13.38 43.25 -10.57
CA GLU A 59 -12.95 42.64 -9.29
C GLU A 59 -12.62 41.15 -9.46
N PHE A 60 -13.42 40.40 -10.24
CA PHE A 60 -13.13 39.01 -10.56
C PHE A 60 -11.81 38.84 -11.34
N GLN A 61 -11.55 39.72 -12.31
CA GLN A 61 -10.31 39.67 -13.11
C GLN A 61 -9.08 40.01 -12.27
N ASP A 62 -9.15 41.07 -11.46
CA ASP A 62 -8.08 41.46 -10.53
C ASP A 62 -7.77 40.34 -9.54
N PHE A 63 -8.81 39.68 -9.03
CA PHE A 63 -8.65 38.54 -8.14
C PHE A 63 -7.88 37.39 -8.79
N LEU A 64 -8.16 37.08 -10.05
CA LEU A 64 -7.42 36.05 -10.80
C LEU A 64 -5.97 36.43 -11.05
N LEU A 65 -5.69 37.70 -11.38
CA LEU A 65 -4.33 38.18 -11.63
C LEU A 65 -3.47 38.14 -10.37
N ASN A 66 -4.03 38.54 -9.23
CA ASN A 66 -3.29 38.64 -7.98
C ASN A 66 -3.10 37.29 -7.27
N ASN A 67 -4.03 36.34 -7.42
CA ASN A 67 -4.02 35.09 -6.66
C ASN A 67 -3.62 33.85 -7.48
N GLY A 68 -2.78 34.01 -8.51
CA GLY A 68 -2.21 32.86 -9.25
C GLY A 68 -3.18 32.18 -10.21
N GLY A 69 -4.16 32.92 -10.73
CA GLY A 69 -5.05 32.49 -11.81
C GLY A 69 -6.16 31.53 -11.37
N ARG A 70 -6.55 30.64 -12.28
CA ARG A 70 -7.69 29.71 -12.12
C ARG A 70 -7.42 28.56 -11.14
N THR A 71 -6.15 28.32 -10.79
CA THR A 71 -5.76 27.22 -9.88
C THR A 71 -5.20 27.71 -8.56
N GLY A 72 -5.20 29.03 -8.28
CA GLY A 72 -4.71 29.56 -7.00
C GLY A 72 -3.19 29.47 -6.84
N GLY A 73 -2.45 29.28 -7.93
CA GLY A 73 -1.01 28.96 -7.90
C GLY A 73 -0.69 27.48 -7.68
N TRP A 74 -1.67 26.61 -7.46
CA TRP A 74 -1.45 25.16 -7.38
C TRP A 74 -1.22 24.56 -8.77
N THR A 75 -0.47 23.45 -8.83
CA THR A 75 -0.35 22.64 -10.05
C THR A 75 -1.71 22.08 -10.44
N ASP A 76 -1.95 21.86 -11.74
CA ASP A 76 -3.20 21.27 -12.22
C ASP A 76 -3.52 19.95 -11.53
N PHE A 77 -2.50 19.12 -11.30
CA PHE A 77 -2.64 17.86 -10.59
C PHE A 77 -3.11 18.05 -9.14
N ASN A 78 -2.48 18.97 -8.40
CA ASN A 78 -2.83 19.24 -7.01
C ASN A 78 -4.23 19.85 -6.90
N HIS A 79 -4.53 20.81 -7.76
CA HIS A 79 -5.85 21.46 -7.82
C HIS A 79 -6.96 20.45 -8.16
N GLN A 80 -6.75 19.57 -9.15
CA GLN A 80 -7.74 18.54 -9.51
C GLN A 80 -7.96 17.52 -8.40
N THR A 81 -6.89 17.12 -7.72
CA THR A 81 -6.96 16.19 -6.59
C THR A 81 -7.72 16.82 -5.42
N PHE A 82 -7.43 18.08 -5.08
CA PHE A 82 -8.19 18.86 -4.10
C PHE A 82 -9.68 18.91 -4.43
N LEU A 83 -10.05 19.23 -5.67
CA LEU A 83 -11.45 19.27 -6.09
C LEU A 83 -12.14 17.90 -6.03
N LYS A 84 -11.42 16.80 -6.24
CA LYS A 84 -11.95 15.44 -6.07
C LYS A 84 -12.24 15.15 -4.60
N ILE A 85 -11.32 15.49 -3.71
CA ILE A 85 -11.47 15.31 -2.26
C ILE A 85 -12.63 16.17 -1.76
N ARG A 86 -12.65 17.46 -2.08
CA ARG A 86 -13.70 18.43 -1.70
C ARG A 86 -15.10 17.97 -2.10
N ARG A 87 -15.24 17.35 -3.28
CA ARG A 87 -16.54 16.81 -3.75
C ARG A 87 -17.09 15.67 -2.90
N ARG A 88 -16.27 14.96 -2.12
CA ARG A 88 -16.74 13.91 -1.20
C ARG A 88 -17.30 14.49 0.09
N TYR A 89 -16.78 15.63 0.55
CA TYR A 89 -17.21 16.29 1.78
C TYR A 89 -18.33 17.31 1.57
N LEU A 90 -18.62 17.70 0.33
CA LEU A 90 -19.76 18.55 0.00
C LEU A 90 -20.92 17.75 -0.59
N SER A 91 -22.11 17.92 -0.01
CA SER A 91 -23.36 17.38 -0.54
C SER A 91 -23.66 17.92 -1.95
N PRO A 92 -24.35 17.14 -2.80
CA PRO A 92 -24.53 17.52 -4.19
C PRO A 92 -25.24 18.85 -4.47
N ASN A 93 -25.95 19.38 -3.48
CA ASN A 93 -26.74 20.61 -3.58
C ASN A 93 -25.98 21.87 -3.13
N LEU A 94 -24.78 21.75 -2.53
CA LEU A 94 -24.02 22.87 -1.95
C LEU A 94 -22.74 23.21 -2.74
N LYS A 95 -22.61 22.66 -3.95
CA LYS A 95 -21.32 22.42 -4.62
C LYS A 95 -20.46 23.66 -4.93
N LYS A 96 -21.03 24.86 -5.05
CA LYS A 96 -20.33 25.99 -5.68
C LYS A 96 -19.95 27.13 -4.74
N ILE A 97 -20.75 27.47 -3.73
CA ILE A 97 -20.56 28.74 -3.00
C ILE A 97 -20.14 28.52 -1.54
N CYS A 98 -20.47 27.35 -0.98
CA CYS A 98 -20.28 27.10 0.45
C CYS A 98 -18.91 26.48 0.74
N SER A 99 -18.33 26.90 1.86
CA SER A 99 -17.19 26.21 2.49
C SER A 99 -17.60 24.81 2.97
N VAL A 100 -16.61 23.94 3.18
CA VAL A 100 -16.81 22.64 3.83
C VAL A 100 -17.42 22.88 5.21
N PRO A 101 -18.46 22.12 5.62
CA PRO A 101 -19.07 22.30 6.92
C PRO A 101 -18.05 22.17 8.05
N ILE A 102 -18.17 23.03 9.08
CA ILE A 102 -17.20 23.14 10.19
C ILE A 102 -16.93 21.78 10.84
N TYR A 103 -17.97 20.95 11.02
CA TYR A 103 -17.85 19.63 11.64
C TYR A 103 -17.08 18.58 10.82
N LEU A 104 -16.85 18.81 9.51
CA LEU A 104 -16.05 17.93 8.65
C LEU A 104 -14.72 18.56 8.22
N ARG A 105 -14.47 19.81 8.60
CA ARG A 105 -13.31 20.58 8.14
C ARG A 105 -11.99 19.89 8.49
N ASP A 106 -11.82 19.42 9.73
CA ASP A 106 -10.56 18.81 10.16
C ASP A 106 -10.25 17.51 9.40
N GLN A 107 -11.27 16.67 9.18
CA GLN A 107 -11.13 15.43 8.40
C GLN A 107 -10.80 15.72 6.93
N PHE A 108 -11.46 16.73 6.36
CA PHE A 108 -11.18 17.18 5.00
C PHE A 108 -9.74 17.68 4.85
N LEU A 109 -9.28 18.55 5.75
CA LEU A 109 -7.92 19.09 5.70
C LEU A 109 -6.87 18.00 5.88
N GLN A 110 -7.11 17.05 6.77
CA GLN A 110 -6.22 15.91 6.97
C GLN A 110 -6.12 15.05 5.70
N GLU A 111 -7.25 14.77 5.03
CA GLU A 111 -7.25 13.99 3.79
C GLU A 111 -6.56 14.75 2.64
N VAL A 112 -6.77 16.06 2.52
CA VAL A 112 -6.07 16.89 1.53
C VAL A 112 -4.57 16.93 1.79
N THR A 113 -4.17 17.18 3.04
CA THR A 113 -2.76 17.28 3.45
C THR A 113 -2.03 15.97 3.19
N SER A 114 -2.65 14.83 3.51
CA SER A 114 -2.07 13.51 3.26
C SER A 114 -2.01 13.15 1.77
N ALA A 115 -3.07 13.46 0.99
CA ALA A 115 -3.12 13.14 -0.43
C ALA A 115 -2.18 13.99 -1.31
N LEU A 116 -1.92 15.23 -0.90
CA LEU A 116 -1.05 16.17 -1.62
C LEU A 116 0.34 16.32 -0.97
N CYS A 117 0.60 15.61 0.12
CA CYS A 117 1.82 15.72 0.91
C CYS A 117 2.18 17.18 1.25
N LEU A 118 1.18 17.97 1.67
CA LEU A 118 1.39 19.38 2.02
C LEU A 118 2.17 19.50 3.33
N ASN A 119 2.94 20.57 3.45
CA ASN A 119 3.75 20.83 4.64
C ASN A 119 2.90 21.28 5.84
N SER A 120 1.72 21.87 5.60
CA SER A 120 0.81 22.35 6.64
C SER A 120 -0.66 22.21 6.21
N SER A 121 -1.54 21.92 7.16
CA SER A 121 -3.00 21.95 6.95
C SER A 121 -3.54 23.36 6.68
N GLU A 122 -2.77 24.41 7.04
CA GLU A 122 -3.09 25.81 6.76
C GLU A 122 -3.06 26.11 5.25
N GLU A 123 -2.20 25.43 4.50
CA GLU A 123 -2.11 25.59 3.04
C GLU A 123 -3.39 25.10 2.35
N ALA A 124 -3.94 23.97 2.82
CA ALA A 124 -5.21 23.45 2.36
C ALA A 124 -6.39 24.35 2.73
N LEU A 125 -6.37 24.98 3.92
CA LEU A 125 -7.37 25.95 4.36
C LEU A 125 -7.35 27.22 3.50
N SER A 126 -6.16 27.79 3.30
CA SER A 126 -5.99 28.98 2.47
C SER A 126 -6.52 28.75 1.05
N HIS A 127 -6.26 27.58 0.49
CA HIS A 127 -6.76 27.20 -0.83
C HIS A 127 -8.28 26.97 -0.84
N GLU A 128 -8.86 26.44 0.24
CA GLU A 128 -10.32 26.36 0.39
C GLU A 128 -10.97 27.74 0.41
N GLU A 129 -10.43 28.67 1.20
CA GLU A 129 -10.92 30.04 1.32
C GLU A 129 -10.79 30.80 -0.01
N TRP A 130 -9.65 30.64 -0.69
CA TRP A 130 -9.44 31.16 -2.03
C TRP A 130 -10.49 30.64 -3.01
N LEU A 131 -10.77 29.33 -3.02
CA LEU A 131 -11.74 28.73 -3.93
C LEU A 131 -13.16 29.23 -3.66
N VAL A 132 -13.53 29.36 -2.37
CA VAL A 132 -14.84 29.90 -1.98
C VAL A 132 -14.99 31.35 -2.44
N LYS A 133 -13.95 32.18 -2.23
CA LYS A 133 -13.93 33.57 -2.68
C LYS A 133 -14.00 33.67 -4.22
N LEU A 134 -13.26 32.82 -4.94
CA LEU A 134 -13.28 32.75 -6.39
C LEU A 134 -14.69 32.48 -6.93
N ASN A 135 -15.37 31.46 -6.38
CA ASN A 135 -16.72 31.10 -6.84
C ASN A 135 -17.73 32.23 -6.59
N LYS A 136 -17.59 32.94 -5.46
CA LYS A 136 -18.48 34.06 -5.10
C LYS A 136 -18.33 35.23 -6.08
N LEU A 137 -17.08 35.57 -6.44
CA LEU A 137 -16.79 36.60 -7.44
C LEU A 137 -17.23 36.18 -8.85
N GLU A 138 -17.04 34.91 -9.22
CA GLU A 138 -17.49 34.40 -10.51
C GLU A 138 -19.02 34.48 -10.66
N GLU A 139 -19.77 34.17 -9.60
CA GLU A 139 -21.22 34.28 -9.60
C GLU A 139 -21.70 35.74 -9.65
N SER A 140 -21.07 36.63 -8.87
CA SER A 140 -21.35 38.07 -8.92
C SER A 140 -21.07 38.64 -10.31
N SER A 141 -19.95 38.29 -10.93
CA SER A 141 -19.60 38.67 -12.30
C SER A 141 -20.63 38.15 -13.32
N LYS A 142 -21.06 36.89 -13.21
CA LYS A 142 -22.12 36.31 -14.06
C LYS A 142 -23.45 37.04 -13.91
N ASN A 143 -23.82 37.38 -12.68
CA ASN A 143 -25.06 38.09 -12.39
C ASN A 143 -25.02 39.50 -12.99
N ALA A 144 -23.93 40.26 -12.80
CA ALA A 144 -23.77 41.58 -13.39
C ALA A 144 -23.84 41.56 -14.93
N ILE A 145 -23.20 40.57 -15.58
CA ILE A 145 -23.28 40.39 -17.03
C ILE A 145 -24.71 40.07 -17.48
N ASN A 146 -25.43 39.24 -16.73
CA ASN A 146 -26.81 38.90 -17.06
C ASN A 146 -27.75 40.09 -16.88
N GLU A 147 -27.60 40.85 -15.81
CA GLU A 147 -28.36 42.09 -15.59
C GLU A 147 -28.10 43.10 -16.69
N TYR A 148 -26.84 43.29 -17.08
CA TYR A 148 -26.44 44.15 -18.20
C TYR A 148 -27.10 43.71 -19.52
N LYS A 149 -27.09 42.40 -19.82
CA LYS A 149 -27.75 41.85 -21.02
C LYS A 149 -29.27 42.05 -20.99
N LEU A 150 -29.91 41.85 -19.84
CA LEU A 150 -31.35 42.03 -19.67
C LEU A 150 -31.74 43.50 -19.82
N TYR A 151 -30.94 44.41 -19.26
CA TYR A 151 -31.13 45.85 -19.41
C TYR A 151 -31.04 46.27 -20.89
N HIS A 152 -29.98 45.88 -21.59
CA HIS A 152 -29.80 46.21 -23.02
C HIS A 152 -30.89 45.61 -23.91
N LYS A 153 -31.32 44.36 -23.66
CA LYS A 153 -32.43 43.74 -24.41
C LYS A 153 -33.74 44.49 -24.21
N ARG A 154 -33.98 45.04 -23.01
CA ARG A 154 -35.17 45.85 -22.71
C ARG A 154 -35.13 47.19 -23.44
N VAL A 155 -33.99 47.88 -23.43
CA VAL A 155 -33.81 49.17 -24.14
C VAL A 155 -34.00 49.01 -25.64
N GLN A 156 -33.40 47.97 -26.25
CA GLN A 156 -33.55 47.70 -27.69
C GLN A 156 -35.01 47.40 -28.09
N SER A 157 -35.76 46.70 -27.24
CA SER A 157 -37.19 46.43 -27.47
C SER A 157 -38.07 47.69 -27.37
N VAL A 158 -37.67 48.69 -26.58
CA VAL A 158 -38.42 49.96 -26.45
C VAL A 158 -38.13 50.86 -27.65
N GLU A 159 -36.87 50.96 -28.07
CA GLU A 159 -36.49 51.69 -29.29
C GLU A 159 -37.14 51.12 -30.56
N GLU A 160 -37.24 49.79 -30.67
CA GLU A 160 -37.95 49.12 -31.78
C GLU A 160 -39.48 49.35 -31.76
N ALA A 161 -40.07 49.53 -30.57
CA ALA A 161 -41.49 49.85 -30.42
C ALA A 161 -41.78 51.31 -30.80
N GLU A 162 -40.90 52.24 -30.44
CA GLU A 162 -41.00 53.66 -30.81
C GLU A 162 -40.77 53.88 -32.31
N ALA A 163 -39.82 53.16 -32.91
CA ALA A 163 -39.55 53.22 -34.36
C ALA A 163 -40.74 52.76 -35.24
N ARG A 164 -41.61 51.88 -34.72
CA ARG A 164 -42.82 51.40 -35.44
C ARG A 164 -43.98 52.40 -35.45
N VAL A 165 -44.00 53.37 -34.54
CA VAL A 165 -45.09 54.37 -34.46
C VAL A 165 -44.87 55.55 -35.43
N GLY A 166 -43.63 55.80 -35.88
CA GLY A 166 -43.28 56.96 -36.71
C GLY A 166 -43.58 56.88 -38.22
N SER A 167 -44.10 55.77 -38.76
CA SER A 167 -44.16 55.53 -40.22
C SER A 167 -45.57 55.45 -40.83
N LYS A 168 -46.51 56.30 -40.37
CA LYS A 168 -47.89 56.31 -40.89
C LYS A 168 -48.44 57.72 -41.14
N VAL A 169 -47.74 58.53 -41.94
CA VAL A 169 -48.30 59.76 -42.51
C VAL A 169 -47.85 59.89 -43.98
N ASN A 170 -48.81 60.18 -44.86
CA ASN A 170 -48.73 60.51 -46.30
C ASN A 170 -48.76 59.37 -47.35
N SER A 171 -49.89 59.22 -48.04
CA SER A 171 -50.07 59.88 -49.36
C SER A 171 -51.41 59.50 -50.01
N GLY A 172 -52.10 60.52 -50.54
CA GLY A 172 -53.30 60.39 -51.38
C GLY A 172 -53.02 60.66 -52.86
N LYS A 173 -54.04 60.34 -53.68
CA LYS A 173 -54.20 60.50 -55.15
C LYS A 173 -53.47 59.44 -56.01
N SER A 174 -53.92 59.03 -57.20
CA SER A 174 -55.18 59.13 -57.97
C SER A 174 -54.96 58.32 -59.27
N SER A 175 -55.96 57.55 -59.70
CA SER A 175 -56.26 57.07 -61.07
C SER A 175 -55.23 56.41 -62.03
N ASN A 176 -53.93 56.30 -61.76
CA ASN A 176 -52.99 55.51 -62.60
C ASN A 176 -52.87 54.02 -62.18
N ARG A 177 -53.67 53.59 -61.21
CA ARG A 177 -53.56 52.27 -60.56
C ARG A 177 -53.91 51.09 -61.47
N ALA A 178 -54.82 51.23 -62.43
CA ALA A 178 -55.37 50.08 -63.16
C ALA A 178 -54.35 49.42 -64.12
N HIS A 179 -53.53 50.22 -64.81
CA HIS A 179 -52.56 49.72 -65.80
C HIS A 179 -51.18 49.36 -65.21
N GLN A 180 -50.81 49.93 -64.06
CA GLN A 180 -49.55 49.59 -63.37
C GLN A 180 -49.69 48.41 -62.38
N ARG A 181 -50.90 48.07 -61.95
CA ARG A 181 -51.18 46.91 -61.07
C ARG A 181 -50.62 45.58 -61.58
N PRO A 182 -50.85 45.16 -62.83
CA PRO A 182 -50.35 43.87 -63.31
C PRO A 182 -48.81 43.84 -63.40
N GLN A 183 -48.16 44.95 -63.78
CA GLN A 183 -46.68 45.06 -63.75
C GLN A 183 -46.12 45.00 -62.33
N ILE A 184 -46.76 45.66 -61.36
CA ILE A 184 -46.36 45.63 -59.95
C ILE A 184 -46.57 44.23 -59.35
N ILE A 185 -47.65 43.54 -59.72
CA ILE A 185 -47.92 42.16 -59.29
C ILE A 185 -46.89 41.21 -59.89
N ALA A 186 -46.64 41.28 -61.21
CA ALA A 186 -45.63 40.46 -61.88
C ALA A 186 -44.21 40.71 -61.34
N TRP A 187 -43.86 41.97 -61.04
CA TRP A 187 -42.59 42.32 -60.41
C TRP A 187 -42.49 41.81 -58.98
N ARG A 188 -43.58 41.89 -58.20
CA ARG A 188 -43.65 41.35 -56.83
C ARG A 188 -43.54 39.83 -56.82
N GLU A 189 -44.20 39.14 -57.75
CA GLU A 189 -44.10 37.68 -57.92
C GLU A 189 -42.72 37.24 -58.41
N ALA A 190 -42.10 37.99 -59.33
CA ALA A 190 -40.72 37.74 -59.75
C ALA A 190 -39.73 37.94 -58.60
N LYS A 191 -39.92 38.99 -57.78
CA LYS A 191 -39.10 39.20 -56.57
C LYS A 191 -39.34 38.12 -55.51
N GLN A 192 -40.57 37.67 -55.35
CA GLN A 192 -40.90 36.58 -54.44
C GLN A 192 -40.23 35.28 -54.88
N ARG A 193 -40.30 34.93 -56.18
CA ARG A 193 -39.61 33.76 -56.74
C ARG A 193 -38.10 33.82 -56.56
N GLU A 194 -37.49 34.99 -56.73
CA GLU A 194 -36.05 35.17 -56.49
C GLU A 194 -35.69 34.98 -55.02
N LEU A 195 -36.53 35.45 -54.09
CA LEU A 195 -36.35 35.23 -52.65
C LEU A 195 -36.52 33.75 -52.27
N ASP A 196 -37.54 33.09 -52.83
CA ASP A 196 -37.81 31.68 -52.57
C ASP A 196 -36.68 30.80 -53.12
N GLN A 197 -36.13 31.13 -54.30
CA GLN A 197 -34.93 30.47 -54.85
C GLN A 197 -33.71 30.66 -53.96
N LYS A 198 -33.45 31.88 -53.48
CA LYS A 198 -32.34 32.16 -52.56
C LYS A 198 -32.51 31.40 -51.24
N LEU A 199 -33.72 31.33 -50.70
CA LEU A 199 -34.00 30.56 -49.49
C LEU A 199 -33.77 29.07 -49.69
N GLU A 200 -34.19 28.51 -50.83
CA GLU A 200 -33.99 27.09 -51.13
C GLU A 200 -32.51 26.75 -51.38
N GLU A 201 -31.75 27.63 -52.01
CA GLU A 201 -30.29 27.50 -52.15
C GLU A 201 -29.58 27.53 -50.79
N GLU A 202 -29.97 28.44 -49.89
CA GLU A 202 -29.45 28.49 -48.52
C GLU A 202 -29.81 27.23 -47.72
N ARG A 203 -31.04 26.72 -47.86
CA ARG A 203 -31.45 25.44 -47.23
C ARG A 203 -30.60 24.28 -47.72
N LYS A 204 -30.32 24.18 -49.02
CA LYS A 204 -29.45 23.14 -49.58
C LYS A 204 -28.01 23.24 -49.08
N LYS A 205 -27.46 24.46 -48.96
CA LYS A 205 -26.12 24.67 -48.37
C LYS A 205 -26.07 24.20 -46.92
N ILE A 206 -27.09 24.52 -46.13
CA ILE A 206 -27.18 24.09 -44.73
C ILE A 206 -27.28 22.56 -44.63
N GLU A 207 -28.10 21.92 -45.46
CA GLU A 207 -28.23 20.46 -45.47
C GLU A 207 -26.91 19.78 -45.86
N GLU A 208 -26.20 20.29 -46.86
CA GLU A 208 -24.90 19.76 -47.26
C GLU A 208 -23.84 19.95 -46.17
N GLN A 209 -23.82 21.11 -45.50
CA GLN A 209 -22.94 21.34 -44.35
C GLN A 209 -23.23 20.36 -43.21
N GLN A 210 -24.51 20.09 -42.92
CA GLN A 210 -24.90 19.12 -41.90
C GLN A 210 -24.48 17.70 -42.27
N ARG A 211 -24.58 17.31 -43.55
CA ARG A 211 -24.09 15.99 -44.02
C ARG A 211 -22.59 15.85 -43.85
N ILE A 212 -21.83 16.87 -44.24
CA ILE A 212 -20.37 16.88 -44.07
C ILE A 212 -20.00 16.81 -42.59
N GLU A 213 -20.70 17.54 -41.72
CA GLU A 213 -20.44 17.53 -40.29
C GLU A 213 -20.77 16.17 -39.66
N GLU A 214 -21.87 15.53 -40.07
CA GLU A 214 -22.24 14.20 -39.60
C GLU A 214 -21.23 13.13 -40.03
N LEU A 215 -20.73 13.18 -41.27
CA LEU A 215 -19.66 12.29 -41.72
C LEU A 215 -18.39 12.46 -40.88
N LYS A 216 -17.98 13.70 -40.60
CA LYS A 216 -16.83 13.98 -39.72
C LYS A 216 -17.04 13.46 -38.30
N ARG A 217 -18.25 13.59 -37.75
CA ARG A 217 -18.61 13.03 -36.44
C ARG A 217 -18.50 11.51 -36.44
N GLN A 218 -18.98 10.85 -37.48
CA GLN A 218 -18.89 9.39 -37.61
C GLN A 218 -17.45 8.90 -37.74
N GLU A 219 -16.62 9.59 -38.53
CA GLU A 219 -15.19 9.30 -38.64
C GLU A 219 -14.49 9.45 -37.29
N HIS A 220 -14.76 10.54 -36.57
CA HIS A 220 -14.21 10.78 -35.25
C HIS A 220 -14.62 9.69 -34.24
N ILE A 221 -15.88 9.25 -34.26
CA ILE A 221 -16.36 8.16 -33.40
C ILE A 221 -15.65 6.83 -33.75
N LYS A 222 -15.43 6.54 -35.04
CA LYS A 222 -14.70 5.33 -35.48
C LYS A 222 -13.25 5.37 -35.01
N GLU A 223 -12.58 6.50 -35.14
CA GLU A 223 -11.21 6.71 -34.67
C GLU A 223 -11.10 6.52 -33.15
N LEU A 224 -12.01 7.12 -32.37
CA LEU A 224 -12.06 6.94 -30.91
C LEU A 224 -12.28 5.48 -30.52
N LYS A 225 -13.17 4.77 -31.21
CA LYS A 225 -13.41 3.34 -30.98
C LYS A 225 -12.16 2.51 -31.25
N ALA A 226 -11.46 2.76 -32.37
CA ALA A 226 -10.22 2.08 -32.69
C ALA A 226 -9.15 2.31 -31.60
N ARG A 227 -9.00 3.55 -31.15
CA ARG A 227 -8.04 3.91 -30.09
C ARG A 227 -8.35 3.26 -28.74
N ILE A 228 -9.63 3.13 -28.40
CA ILE A 228 -10.07 2.41 -27.20
C ILE A 228 -9.74 0.91 -27.31
N GLU A 229 -9.93 0.32 -28.49
CA GLU A 229 -9.66 -1.10 -28.72
C GLU A 229 -8.16 -1.42 -28.69
N GLU A 230 -7.34 -0.56 -29.29
CA GLU A 230 -5.87 -0.64 -29.17
C GLU A 230 -5.43 -0.56 -27.71
N TYR A 231 -5.99 0.37 -26.94
CA TYR A 231 -5.69 0.50 -25.51
C TYR A 231 -6.10 -0.76 -24.73
N ARG A 232 -7.28 -1.33 -25.01
CA ARG A 232 -7.74 -2.58 -24.40
C ARG A 232 -6.80 -3.73 -24.71
N SER A 233 -6.44 -3.90 -25.98
CA SER A 233 -5.49 -4.93 -26.45
C SER A 233 -4.12 -4.77 -25.80
N ARG A 234 -3.61 -3.54 -25.71
CA ARG A 234 -2.34 -3.24 -25.03
C ARG A 234 -2.40 -3.52 -23.53
N LYS A 235 -3.52 -3.22 -22.87
CA LYS A 235 -3.71 -3.52 -21.46
C LYS A 235 -3.77 -5.02 -21.20
N GLU A 236 -4.46 -5.76 -22.07
CA GLU A 236 -4.56 -7.22 -21.96
C GLU A 236 -3.21 -7.91 -22.16
N THR A 237 -2.44 -7.50 -23.17
CA THR A 237 -1.07 -8.01 -23.40
C THR A 237 -0.15 -7.73 -22.21
N LEU A 238 -0.19 -6.51 -21.65
CA LEU A 238 0.55 -6.17 -20.43
C LEU A 238 0.12 -7.02 -19.22
N SER A 239 -1.19 -7.28 -19.06
CA SER A 239 -1.69 -8.18 -18.03
C SER A 239 -1.14 -9.60 -18.19
N LYS A 240 -1.20 -10.16 -19.40
CA LYS A 240 -0.65 -11.48 -19.72
C LYS A 240 0.85 -11.59 -19.44
N VAL A 241 1.62 -10.55 -19.77
CA VAL A 241 3.06 -10.48 -19.46
C VAL A 241 3.29 -10.45 -17.94
N LYS A 242 2.52 -9.64 -17.21
CA LYS A 242 2.62 -9.55 -15.74
C LYS A 242 2.27 -10.87 -15.07
N ASP A 243 1.18 -11.51 -15.49
CA ASP A 243 0.73 -12.81 -14.99
C ASP A 243 1.78 -13.90 -15.30
N GLY A 244 2.39 -13.84 -16.49
CA GLY A 244 3.50 -14.71 -16.88
C GLY A 244 4.72 -14.53 -15.97
N ALA A 245 5.14 -13.29 -15.71
CA ALA A 245 6.24 -12.97 -14.82
C ALA A 245 5.99 -13.45 -13.37
N GLN A 246 4.77 -13.26 -12.87
CA GLN A 246 4.37 -13.76 -11.55
C GLN A 246 4.47 -15.28 -11.44
N LYS A 247 3.98 -16.01 -12.45
CA LYS A 247 4.07 -17.48 -12.48
C LYS A 247 5.52 -17.97 -12.53
N ILE A 248 6.40 -17.29 -13.27
CA ILE A 248 7.83 -17.61 -13.30
C ILE A 248 8.46 -17.37 -11.93
N HIS A 249 8.19 -16.21 -11.31
CA HIS A 249 8.69 -15.89 -9.98
C HIS A 249 8.22 -16.92 -8.94
N GLU A 250 6.94 -17.28 -8.96
CA GLU A 250 6.37 -18.28 -8.06
C GLU A 250 7.04 -19.66 -8.25
N ARG A 251 7.30 -20.07 -9.50
CA ARG A 251 8.05 -21.32 -9.76
C ARG A 251 9.45 -21.29 -9.16
N ILE A 252 10.19 -20.18 -9.31
CA ILE A 252 11.55 -20.02 -8.77
C ILE A 252 11.53 -20.05 -7.22
N VAL A 253 10.58 -19.35 -6.61
CA VAL A 253 10.43 -19.34 -5.15
C VAL A 253 10.07 -20.73 -4.63
N ASN A 254 9.13 -21.41 -5.27
CA ASN A 254 8.71 -22.75 -4.88
C ASN A 254 9.81 -23.80 -5.10
N SER A 255 10.59 -23.71 -6.18
CA SER A 255 11.75 -24.60 -6.36
C SER A 255 12.80 -24.36 -5.28
N SER A 256 13.08 -23.10 -4.95
CA SER A 256 14.04 -22.74 -3.89
C SER A 256 13.59 -23.24 -2.51
N LYS A 257 12.29 -23.10 -2.18
CA LYS A 257 11.71 -23.66 -0.94
C LYS A 257 11.83 -25.18 -0.89
N LYS A 258 11.58 -25.88 -2.00
CA LYS A 258 11.74 -27.35 -2.06
C LYS A 258 13.19 -27.74 -1.80
N THR A 259 14.16 -27.07 -2.43
CA THR A 259 15.58 -27.34 -2.21
C THR A 259 16.01 -27.11 -0.76
N LEU A 260 15.54 -26.03 -0.11
CA LEU A 260 15.84 -25.77 1.30
C LEU A 260 15.26 -26.86 2.22
N THR A 261 14.01 -27.26 1.97
CA THR A 261 13.35 -28.35 2.70
C THR A 261 14.10 -29.68 2.52
N GLU A 262 14.65 -29.93 1.34
CA GLU A 262 15.41 -31.14 1.04
C GLU A 262 16.78 -31.17 1.73
N LEU A 263 17.47 -30.03 1.78
CA LEU A 263 18.68 -29.87 2.59
C LEU A 263 18.40 -30.09 4.08
N ASP A 264 17.30 -29.56 4.60
CA ASP A 264 16.89 -29.79 5.99
C ASP A 264 16.54 -31.26 6.25
N ARG A 265 15.85 -31.92 5.31
CA ARG A 265 15.59 -33.37 5.37
C ARG A 265 16.89 -34.17 5.44
N ASN A 266 17.87 -33.84 4.62
CA ASN A 266 19.17 -34.52 4.60
C ASN A 266 19.92 -34.31 5.93
N ARG A 267 19.97 -33.07 6.43
CA ARG A 267 20.59 -32.75 7.72
C ARG A 267 19.95 -33.50 8.89
N ILE A 268 18.62 -33.59 8.92
CA ILE A 268 17.89 -34.34 9.96
C ILE A 268 18.17 -35.84 9.83
N SER A 269 18.18 -36.37 8.61
CA SER A 269 18.51 -37.77 8.32
C SER A 269 19.92 -38.12 8.81
N GLU A 270 20.92 -37.31 8.48
CA GLU A 270 22.31 -37.47 8.93
C GLU A 270 22.41 -37.45 10.46
N ARG A 271 21.76 -36.49 11.12
CA ARG A 271 21.73 -36.42 12.59
C ARG A 271 21.13 -37.67 13.20
N ASN A 272 20.02 -38.15 12.67
CA ASN A 272 19.34 -39.35 13.16
C ASN A 272 20.20 -40.61 12.94
N ASN A 273 20.82 -40.74 11.77
CA ASN A 273 21.73 -41.83 11.46
C ASN A 273 22.94 -41.83 12.41
N HIS A 274 23.52 -40.66 12.69
CA HIS A 274 24.60 -40.53 13.66
C HIS A 274 24.16 -40.94 15.07
N LEU A 275 22.97 -40.53 15.51
CA LEU A 275 22.41 -40.95 16.80
C LEU A 275 22.20 -42.47 16.87
N ILE A 276 21.69 -43.09 15.81
CA ILE A 276 21.52 -44.55 15.71
C ILE A 276 22.89 -45.25 15.77
N GLN A 277 23.89 -44.75 15.05
CA GLN A 277 25.26 -45.28 15.10
C GLN A 277 25.87 -45.18 16.50
N LEU A 278 25.64 -44.08 17.20
CA LEU A 278 26.13 -43.91 18.57
C LEU A 278 25.42 -44.89 19.53
N GLN A 279 24.11 -45.07 19.38
CA GLN A 279 23.34 -46.02 20.18
C GLN A 279 23.78 -47.47 19.93
N THR A 280 23.99 -47.86 18.67
CA THR A 280 24.48 -49.21 18.32
C THR A 280 25.88 -49.46 18.87
N LYS A 281 26.82 -48.51 18.73
CA LYS A 281 28.15 -48.59 19.36
C LYS A 281 28.07 -48.75 20.88
N ARG A 282 27.22 -47.97 21.55
CA ARG A 282 27.00 -48.09 23.00
C ARG A 282 26.42 -49.46 23.40
N LYS A 283 25.44 -49.97 22.64
CA LYS A 283 24.88 -51.31 22.87
C LYS A 283 25.96 -52.39 22.69
N LEU A 284 26.72 -52.34 21.60
CA LEU A 284 27.81 -53.28 21.33
C LEU A 284 28.88 -53.24 22.42
N ALA A 285 29.28 -52.06 22.89
CA ALA A 285 30.23 -51.92 23.98
C ALA A 285 29.72 -52.58 25.28
N LYS A 286 28.44 -52.39 25.61
CA LYS A 286 27.81 -53.07 26.76
C LYS A 286 27.79 -54.59 26.59
N TYR A 287 27.49 -55.11 25.40
CA TYR A 287 27.53 -56.54 25.13
C TYR A 287 28.94 -57.10 25.30
N ARG A 288 29.97 -56.42 24.78
CA ARG A 288 31.38 -56.81 24.97
C ARG A 288 31.78 -56.80 26.44
N GLU A 289 31.41 -55.76 27.18
CA GLU A 289 31.72 -55.66 28.62
C GLU A 289 31.05 -56.79 29.42
N LEU A 290 29.82 -57.16 29.06
CA LEU A 290 29.12 -58.31 29.64
C LEU A 290 29.79 -59.64 29.29
N GLU A 291 30.21 -59.82 28.03
CA GLU A 291 30.93 -61.00 27.57
C GLU A 291 32.28 -61.14 28.29
N GLU A 292 33.09 -60.08 28.34
CA GLU A 292 34.34 -60.05 29.09
C GLU A 292 34.14 -60.30 30.59
N ARG A 293 33.06 -59.77 31.18
CA ARG A 293 32.69 -60.07 32.57
C ARG A 293 32.35 -61.54 32.74
N GLN A 294 31.57 -62.12 31.83
CA GLN A 294 31.18 -63.52 31.87
C GLN A 294 32.40 -64.42 31.69
N GLU A 295 33.31 -64.09 30.78
CA GLU A 295 34.58 -64.79 30.62
C GLU A 295 35.45 -64.72 31.87
N ARG A 296 35.53 -63.55 32.54
CA ARG A 296 36.25 -63.41 33.81
C ARG A 296 35.65 -64.32 34.88
N ILE A 297 34.31 -64.37 34.98
CA ILE A 297 33.59 -65.28 35.89
C ILE A 297 33.88 -66.73 35.52
N ASN A 298 33.78 -67.10 34.24
CA ASN A 298 34.04 -68.46 33.76
C ASN A 298 35.49 -68.89 34.01
N ARG A 299 36.47 -68.00 33.79
CA ARG A 299 37.89 -68.23 34.11
C ARG A 299 38.10 -68.43 35.61
N ALA A 300 37.48 -67.60 36.45
CA ALA A 300 37.54 -67.76 37.91
C ALA A 300 36.87 -69.07 38.35
N ASN A 301 35.67 -69.36 37.85
CA ASN A 301 34.95 -70.61 38.13
C ASN A 301 35.75 -71.83 37.68
N SER A 302 36.42 -71.80 36.53
CA SER A 302 37.28 -72.89 36.07
C SER A 302 38.48 -73.11 36.99
N LYS A 303 39.11 -72.04 37.49
CA LYS A 303 40.24 -72.12 38.42
C LYS A 303 39.83 -72.60 39.81
N PHE A 304 38.64 -72.20 40.26
CA PHE A 304 38.14 -72.44 41.61
C PHE A 304 36.95 -73.42 41.65
N ARG A 305 36.81 -74.32 40.66
CA ARG A 305 35.77 -75.36 40.65
C ARG A 305 36.11 -76.45 41.66
N ILE A 306 36.03 -76.11 42.95
CA ILE A 306 36.20 -77.07 44.03
C ILE A 306 34.90 -77.86 44.10
N GLN A 307 34.93 -79.11 43.63
CA GLN A 307 33.86 -80.07 43.90
C GLN A 307 33.95 -80.49 45.37
N VAL A 308 33.41 -79.67 46.26
CA VAL A 308 33.23 -80.07 47.66
C VAL A 308 32.08 -81.07 47.69
N LYS A 309 32.36 -82.34 47.98
CA LYS A 309 31.30 -83.30 48.33
C LYS A 309 30.54 -82.74 49.51
N ARG A 310 29.24 -82.54 49.37
CA ARG A 310 28.40 -82.03 50.45
C ARG A 310 28.36 -83.09 51.53
N ASP A 311 28.97 -82.79 52.66
CA ASP A 311 28.96 -83.66 53.84
C ASP A 311 27.56 -83.59 54.48
N PRO A 312 26.76 -84.68 54.43
CA PRO A 312 25.40 -84.69 54.97
C PRO A 312 25.36 -84.49 56.48
N ASP A 313 26.41 -84.87 57.20
CA ASP A 313 26.46 -84.81 58.67
C ASP A 313 26.87 -83.43 59.19
N ARG A 314 27.37 -82.55 58.31
CA ARG A 314 27.77 -81.17 58.67
C ARG A 314 26.65 -80.33 59.26
N ALA A 315 25.39 -80.64 58.92
CA ALA A 315 24.25 -79.91 59.44
C ALA A 315 23.97 -80.20 60.93
N MET A 316 24.28 -81.43 61.38
CA MET A 316 23.98 -81.90 62.74
C MET A 316 25.23 -82.08 63.61
N GLY A 317 26.43 -82.08 63.01
CA GLY A 317 27.71 -82.22 63.70
C GLY A 317 28.28 -80.89 64.21
N TYR A 318 28.89 -80.92 65.40
CA TYR A 318 29.70 -79.79 65.88
C TYR A 318 30.89 -79.54 64.95
N THR A 319 31.22 -78.27 64.70
CA THR A 319 32.41 -77.91 63.92
C THR A 319 33.67 -78.35 64.68
N GLU A 320 34.75 -78.67 63.95
CA GLU A 320 36.07 -79.03 64.50
C GLU A 320 36.51 -78.05 65.61
N LEU A 321 36.37 -76.75 65.35
CA LEU A 321 36.65 -75.69 66.32
C LEU A 321 35.76 -75.76 67.57
N TRP A 322 34.50 -76.13 67.41
CA TRP A 322 33.59 -76.29 68.55
C TRP A 322 33.92 -77.53 69.37
N LYS A 323 34.30 -78.64 68.72
CA LYS A 323 34.79 -79.85 69.42
C LYS A 323 36.05 -79.52 70.24
N LEU A 324 37.02 -78.84 69.63
CA LEU A 324 38.24 -78.37 70.32
C LEU A 324 37.91 -77.43 71.49
N ARG A 325 36.91 -76.56 71.34
CA ARG A 325 36.49 -75.64 72.42
C ARG A 325 35.79 -76.37 73.57
N ILE A 326 34.94 -77.35 73.29
CA ILE A 326 34.32 -78.21 74.31
C ILE A 326 35.39 -79.02 75.04
N GLN A 327 36.40 -79.51 74.30
CA GLN A 327 37.52 -80.26 74.86
C GLN A 327 38.39 -79.37 75.76
N ALA A 328 38.75 -78.16 75.30
CA ALA A 328 39.46 -77.17 76.10
C ALA A 328 38.66 -76.73 77.35
N GLN A 329 37.33 -76.62 77.26
CA GLN A 329 36.47 -76.33 78.42
C GLN A 329 36.37 -77.50 79.41
N LYS A 330 36.43 -78.75 78.94
CA LYS A 330 36.55 -79.92 79.82
C LYS A 330 37.90 -79.92 80.53
N GLU A 331 38.98 -79.65 79.78
CA GLU A 331 40.35 -79.53 80.30
C GLU A 331 40.55 -78.32 81.24
N GLU A 332 39.77 -77.24 81.11
CA GLU A 332 39.73 -76.12 82.07
C GLU A 332 38.91 -76.42 83.33
N LYS A 333 37.85 -77.24 83.24
CA LYS A 333 37.06 -77.67 84.41
C LYS A 333 37.82 -78.61 85.35
N ASP A 334 38.80 -79.34 84.82
CA ASP A 334 39.67 -80.24 85.60
C ASP A 334 40.87 -79.52 86.26
N LYS A 335 40.98 -78.19 86.14
CA LYS A 335 42.03 -77.38 86.78
C LYS A 335 41.47 -76.52 87.95
N PRO A 336 42.16 -76.42 89.10
CA PRO A 336 41.70 -75.59 90.22
C PRO A 336 41.73 -74.08 89.88
N PRO A 337 40.84 -73.25 90.47
CA PRO A 337 40.61 -71.88 90.05
C PRO A 337 41.85 -71.00 90.29
N GLN A 338 42.52 -70.63 89.20
CA GLN A 338 43.61 -69.66 89.22
C GLN A 338 43.05 -68.25 89.06
N ILE A 339 43.30 -67.41 90.06
CA ILE A 339 42.87 -66.00 90.14
C ILE A 339 43.45 -65.25 88.93
N GLN A 340 42.58 -64.70 88.08
CA GLN A 340 43.00 -63.92 86.92
C GLN A 340 43.65 -62.58 87.37
N PRO A 341 44.76 -62.15 86.75
CA PRO A 341 45.36 -60.85 87.02
C PRO A 341 44.48 -59.70 86.50
N PRO A 342 44.47 -58.53 87.16
CA PRO A 342 43.55 -57.42 86.90
C PRO A 342 43.95 -56.58 85.66
N THR A 343 44.46 -57.22 84.62
CA THR A 343 44.98 -56.55 83.42
C THR A 343 43.97 -56.47 82.27
N MET A 344 42.76 -57.01 82.44
CA MET A 344 41.69 -56.98 81.43
C MET A 344 40.72 -55.79 81.57
N ARG A 345 41.00 -54.81 82.45
CA ARG A 345 40.21 -53.57 82.59
C ARG A 345 40.54 -52.46 81.59
N ILE A 346 41.38 -52.71 80.59
CA ILE A 346 41.82 -51.72 79.58
C ILE A 346 41.17 -51.98 78.20
N LEU A 347 39.92 -52.45 78.18
CA LEU A 347 39.13 -52.58 76.95
C LEU A 347 37.97 -51.57 76.86
N SER A 348 37.84 -50.69 77.87
CA SER A 348 36.74 -49.71 77.96
C SER A 348 37.02 -48.40 77.19
N ASP A 349 38.29 -48.08 76.89
CA ASP A 349 38.69 -46.83 76.21
C ASP A 349 39.14 -47.06 74.77
N ARG A 350 38.41 -47.90 74.03
CA ARG A 350 38.56 -47.99 72.57
C ARG A 350 37.54 -47.05 71.93
N PRO A 351 37.95 -46.02 71.17
CA PRO A 351 37.00 -45.13 70.51
C PRO A 351 36.10 -45.95 69.58
N GLN A 352 34.80 -45.99 69.87
CA GLN A 352 33.83 -46.65 69.01
C GLN A 352 33.78 -45.89 67.68
N LYS A 353 33.95 -46.62 66.57
CA LYS A 353 33.84 -46.05 65.22
C LYS A 353 32.44 -45.44 65.06
N ALA A 354 32.38 -44.15 64.72
CA ALA A 354 31.13 -43.45 64.49
C ALA A 354 30.27 -44.19 63.45
N VAL A 355 29.04 -44.52 63.82
CA VAL A 355 28.06 -45.14 62.92
C VAL A 355 27.72 -44.12 61.82
N PRO A 356 27.94 -44.43 60.53
CA PRO A 356 27.59 -43.54 59.43
C PRO A 356 26.10 -43.18 59.45
N GLU A 357 25.79 -41.92 59.13
CA GLU A 357 24.43 -41.32 59.14
C GLU A 357 23.34 -42.22 58.52
N TRP A 358 23.64 -42.90 57.42
CA TRP A 358 22.69 -43.77 56.71
C TRP A 358 22.29 -45.04 57.49
N ARG A 359 23.05 -45.43 58.52
CA ARG A 359 22.70 -46.54 59.43
C ARG A 359 21.94 -46.10 60.68
N ARG A 360 21.90 -44.80 61.02
CA ARG A 360 21.17 -44.29 62.19
C ARG A 360 19.64 -44.34 62.04
N ARG A 361 19.13 -44.46 60.80
CA ARG A 361 17.69 -44.43 60.50
C ARG A 361 16.96 -45.78 60.56
N ILE A 362 17.65 -46.86 60.91
CA ILE A 362 17.07 -48.23 60.92
C ILE A 362 16.78 -48.71 62.35
N SER A 363 17.21 -47.99 63.39
CA SER A 363 17.13 -48.43 64.80
C SER A 363 16.06 -47.73 65.64
N THR A 364 15.08 -47.08 65.02
CA THR A 364 13.88 -46.59 65.72
C THR A 364 12.65 -47.26 65.11
N SER A 365 12.30 -48.44 65.64
CA SER A 365 10.99 -49.08 65.52
C SER A 365 10.75 -49.88 66.79
#